data_AF-A0A0Q8DXQ4-F1
#
_entry.id   AF-A0A0Q8DXQ4-F1
#
_cell.length_a   1.000
_cell.length_b   1.000
_cell.length_c   1.000
_cell.angle_alpha   90.00
_cell.angle_beta   90.00
_cell.angle_gamma   90.00
#
_symmetry.space_group_name_H-M   'P 1'
#
loop_
_entity.id
_entity.type
_entity.pdbx_description
1 polymer ?
#
loop_
_entity_poly.entity_id
_entity_poly.type
_entity_poly.pdbx_seq_one_letter_code
_entity_poly.pdbx_strand_id
1 'polypeptide(L)' 'MPDEAIDYSDIPALSPAFWAAHRPARAEPKAQVTLRIDRDVLDYFKDGGAGYQTRINDVLRSFVAAHTSDRR' A
#
# COMPACT_ATOMS: atom_id res chain seq x y z
N MET A 1 23.84 12.25 22.60
CA MET A 1 23.01 12.16 23.82
C MET A 1 22.77 10.69 24.06
N PRO A 2 22.93 10.20 25.29
CA PRO A 2 22.67 8.81 25.61
C PRO A 2 21.15 8.61 25.81
N ASP A 3 20.63 7.41 25.55
CA ASP A 3 19.19 7.13 25.54
C ASP A 3 18.53 7.42 26.91
N GLU A 4 19.29 7.33 28.00
CA GLU A 4 18.80 7.63 29.36
C GLU A 4 18.49 9.12 29.57
N ALA A 5 18.93 10.00 28.67
CA ALA A 5 18.63 11.43 28.72
C ALA A 5 17.34 11.81 27.96
N ILE A 6 16.61 10.84 27.39
CA ILE A 6 15.35 11.08 26.67
C ILE A 6 14.20 11.16 27.69
N ASP A 7 13.51 12.31 27.71
CA ASP A 7 12.27 12.50 28.48
C ASP A 7 11.07 11.96 27.69
N TYR A 8 10.27 11.11 28.33
CA TYR A 8 9.07 10.49 27.77
C TYR A 8 7.79 10.93 28.50
N SER A 9 7.86 11.97 29.34
CA SER A 9 6.73 12.42 30.17
C SER A 9 5.49 12.86 29.38
N ASP A 10 5.67 13.26 28.12
CA ASP A 10 4.63 13.69 27.18
C ASP A 10 4.09 12.55 26.30
N ILE A 11 4.77 11.42 26.24
CA ILE A 11 4.42 10.28 25.37
C ILE A 11 4.29 9.01 26.23
N PRO A 12 3.09 8.77 26.82
CA PRO A 12 2.88 7.59 27.64
C PRO A 12 3.04 6.31 26.81
N ALA A 13 3.61 5.27 27.43
CA ALA A 13 3.79 3.98 26.78
C ALA A 13 2.44 3.37 26.36
N LEU A 14 2.35 2.95 25.10
CA LEU A 14 1.16 2.29 24.57
C LEU A 14 1.01 0.91 25.19
N SER A 15 -0.20 0.60 25.66
CA SER A 15 -0.47 -0.68 26.32
C SER A 15 -0.45 -1.85 25.32
N PRO A 16 -0.19 -3.09 25.78
CA PRO A 16 -0.34 -4.28 24.94
C PRO A 16 -1.74 -4.39 24.31
N ALA A 17 -2.78 -3.96 25.04
CA ALA A 17 -4.16 -3.93 24.57
C ALA A 17 -4.36 -2.94 23.41
N PHE A 18 -3.70 -1.79 23.44
CA PHE A 18 -3.73 -0.82 22.33
C PHE A 18 -3.21 -1.47 21.04
N TRP A 19 -2.05 -2.14 21.10
CA TRP A 19 -1.46 -2.83 19.94
C TRP A 19 -2.29 -4.02 19.47
N ALA A 20 -2.95 -4.74 20.38
CA ALA A 20 -3.84 -5.84 20.02
C ALA A 20 -5.09 -5.35 19.26
N ALA A 21 -5.65 -4.21 19.67
CA ALA A 21 -6.81 -3.60 19.04
C ALA A 21 -6.50 -2.91 17.70
N HIS A 22 -5.27 -2.43 17.51
CA HIS A 22 -4.86 -1.63 16.34
C HIS A 22 -3.86 -2.35 15.46
N ARG A 23 -4.04 -3.66 15.24
CA ARG A 23 -3.21 -4.37 14.26
C ARG A 23 -3.42 -3.75 12.88
N PRO A 24 -2.37 -3.22 12.24
CA PRO A 24 -2.51 -2.78 10.86
C PRO A 24 -2.98 -3.98 10.06
N ALA A 25 -4.00 -3.77 9.21
CA ALA A 25 -4.44 -4.78 8.27
C ALA A 25 -3.19 -5.27 7.52
N ARG A 26 -2.89 -6.57 7.63
CA ARG A 26 -1.76 -7.14 6.93
C ARG A 26 -2.05 -6.98 5.45
N ALA A 27 -1.41 -5.99 4.81
CA ALA A 27 -1.46 -5.89 3.37
C ALA A 27 -0.81 -7.16 2.83
N GLU A 28 -1.60 -8.00 2.16
CA GLU A 28 -1.05 -9.12 1.43
C GLU A 28 0.04 -8.58 0.47
N PRO A 29 1.25 -9.16 0.48
CA PRO A 29 2.32 -8.68 -0.36
C PRO A 29 1.90 -8.77 -1.83
N LYS A 30 2.28 -7.76 -2.62
CA LYS A 30 2.03 -7.79 -4.07
C LYS A 30 2.75 -9.00 -4.67
N ALA A 31 2.05 -9.79 -5.48
CA ALA A 31 2.68 -10.85 -6.24
C ALA A 31 3.58 -10.26 -7.33
N GLN A 32 4.83 -10.70 -7.39
CA GLN A 32 5.72 -10.35 -8.49
C GLN A 32 5.40 -11.24 -9.69
N VAL A 33 4.92 -10.63 -10.77
CA VAL A 33 4.57 -11.32 -12.01
C VAL A 33 5.21 -10.64 -13.21
N THR A 34 5.48 -11.41 -14.26
CA THR A 34 5.91 -10.88 -15.56
C THR A 34 4.69 -10.75 -16.46
N LEU A 35 4.31 -9.53 -16.83
CA LEU A 35 3.18 -9.23 -17.71
C LEU A 35 3.67 -8.45 -18.94
N ARG A 36 3.11 -8.76 -20.10
CA ARG A 36 3.28 -7.97 -21.33
C ARG A 36 2.20 -6.91 -21.40
N ILE A 37 2.59 -5.67 -21.63
CA ILE A 37 1.70 -4.52 -21.79
C ILE A 37 2.06 -3.88 -23.13
N ASP A 38 1.04 -3.44 -23.88
CA ASP A 38 1.26 -2.71 -25.11
C ASP A 38 2.09 -1.44 -24.87
N ARG A 39 2.91 -1.10 -25.86
CA ARG A 39 3.94 -0.07 -25.70
C ARG A 39 3.35 1.31 -25.43
N ASP A 40 2.32 1.68 -26.17
CA ASP A 40 1.59 2.94 -26.03
C ASP A 40 0.96 3.10 -24.65
N VAL A 41 0.35 2.03 -24.12
CA VAL A 41 -0.20 2.01 -22.76
C VAL A 41 0.91 2.19 -21.72
N LEU A 42 2.02 1.47 -21.87
CA LEU A 42 3.15 1.59 -20.94
C LEU A 42 3.75 3.01 -20.98
N ASP A 43 3.90 3.59 -22.16
CA ASP A 43 4.45 4.93 -22.35
C ASP A 43 3.53 5.99 -21.73
N TYR A 44 2.19 5.87 -21.87
CA TYR A 44 1.21 6.72 -21.18
C TYR A 44 1.41 6.73 -19.65
N PHE A 45 1.55 5.56 -19.02
CA PHE A 45 1.73 5.51 -17.56
C PHE A 45 3.10 6.04 -17.11
N LYS A 46 4.15 5.82 -17.92
CA LYS A 46 5.51 6.30 -17.65
C LYS A 46 5.63 7.82 -17.75
N ASP A 47 4.86 8.47 -18.64
CA ASP A 47 4.87 9.93 -18.79
C ASP A 47 4.48 10.65 -17.48
N GLY A 48 3.60 10.04 -16.68
CA GLY A 48 3.27 10.51 -15.32
C GLY A 48 4.38 10.33 -14.28
N GLY A 49 5.60 9.94 -14.67
CA GLY A 49 6.78 9.84 -13.81
C GLY A 49 6.78 8.66 -12.84
N ALA A 50 7.49 8.82 -11.73
CA ALA A 50 7.63 7.80 -10.70
C ALA A 50 6.26 7.27 -10.22
N GLY A 51 6.22 5.98 -9.87
CA GLY A 51 4.98 5.32 -9.43
C GLY A 51 4.06 4.82 -10.54
N TYR A 52 4.50 4.81 -11.80
CA TYR A 52 3.69 4.32 -12.93
C TYR A 52 3.19 2.87 -12.73
N GLN A 53 3.99 2.00 -12.14
CA GLN A 53 3.59 0.62 -11.83
C GLN A 53 2.46 0.57 -10.79
N THR A 54 2.47 1.48 -9.81
CA THR A 54 1.39 1.61 -8.82
C THR A 54 0.10 2.05 -9.51
N ARG A 55 0.17 3.06 -10.40
CA ARG A 55 -0.99 3.51 -11.18
C ARG A 55 -1.58 2.40 -12.06
N ILE A 56 -0.74 1.59 -12.73
CA ILE A 56 -1.18 0.41 -13.48
C ILE A 56 -1.95 -0.54 -12.55
N ASN A 57 -1.39 -0.85 -11.38
CA ASN A 57 -2.04 -1.74 -10.41
C ASN A 57 -3.39 -1.19 -9.90
N ASP A 58 -3.51 0.12 -9.71
CA ASP A 58 -4.75 0.75 -9.22
C ASP A 58 -5.86 0.71 -10.28
N VAL A 59 -5.51 0.85 -11.56
CA VAL A 59 -6.44 0.66 -12.67
C VAL A 59 -6.92 -0.79 -12.73
N LEU A 60 -6.02 -1.78 -12.62
CA LEU A 60 -6.39 -3.19 -12.57
C LEU A 60 -7.31 -3.51 -11.38
N ARG A 61 -7.02 -2.94 -10.20
CA ARG A 61 -7.88 -3.08 -9.01
C ARG A 61 -9.27 -2.50 -9.24
N SER A 62 -9.35 -1.32 -9.85
CA SER A 62 -10.61 -0.65 -10.15
C SER A 62 -11.46 -1.48 -11.12
N PHE A 63 -10.82 -2.03 -12.16
CA PHE A 63 -11.47 -2.96 -13.09
C PHE A 63 -12.02 -4.20 -12.35
N VAL A 64 -11.23 -4.87 -11.51
CA VAL A 64 -11.68 -6.03 -10.74
C VAL A 64 -12.85 -5.68 -9.81
N ALA A 65 -12.78 -4.54 -9.11
CA ALA A 65 -13.83 -4.11 -8.19
C ALA A 65 -15.17 -3.88 -8.92
N ALA A 66 -15.13 -3.22 -10.09
CA ALA A 66 -16.32 -3.01 -10.91
C ALA A 66 -16.97 -4.34 -11.34
N HIS A 67 -16.18 -5.32 -11.76
CA HIS A 67 -16.68 -6.60 -12.28
C HIS A 67 -16.98 -7.65 -11.21
N THR A 68 -16.48 -7.46 -9.98
CA THR A 68 -16.83 -8.33 -8.85
C THR A 68 -18.16 -7.90 -8.22
N SER A 69 -18.48 -6.60 -8.28
CA SER A 69 -19.75 -6.04 -7.81
C SER A 69 -20.94 -6.53 -8.64
N ASP A 70 -20.72 -6.77 -9.94
CA ASP A 70 -21.74 -7.25 -10.90
C ASP A 70 -21.97 -8.78 -10.83
N ARG A 71 -21.12 -9.50 -10.08
CA ARG A 71 -21.18 -10.96 -9.90
C ARG A 71 -21.79 -11.40 -8.56
N ARG A 72 -22.33 -10.47 -7.77
CA ARG A 72 -22.95 -10.74 -6.46
C ARG A 72 -24.44 -10.50 -6.47
#